data_AF-A0A7C6M445-F1
#
_entry.id   AF-A0A7C6M445-F1
#
_cell.length_a   1.000
_cell.length_b   1.000
_cell.length_c   1.000
_cell.angle_alpha   90.00
_cell.angle_beta   90.00
_cell.angle_gamma   90.00
#
_symmetry.space_group_name_H-M   'P 1'
#
loop_
_entity.id
_entity.type
_entity.pdbx_description
1 polymer ?
#
loop_
_entity_poly.entity_id
_entity_poly.type
_entity_poly.pdbx_seq_one_letter_code
_entity_poly.pdbx_strand_id
1 'polypeptide(L)'
;MKTKFQHFALVIILALVGIAGNVAAQESVAVPNPYEPEAVPVHPTLLDKYKEFFPPAVLKVTDGVWVARGYNRDNPVLIEG
;
A
#
# COMPACT_ATOMS: atom_id res chain seq x y z
N MET A 1 -29.47 32.06 -40.61
CA MET A 1 -28.16 31.42 -40.34
C MET A 1 -27.82 31.34 -38.85
N LYS A 2 -28.10 32.38 -38.05
CA LYS A 2 -27.77 32.46 -36.61
C LYS A 2 -28.35 31.31 -35.76
N THR A 3 -29.63 30.96 -35.98
CA THR A 3 -30.30 29.87 -35.25
C THR A 3 -29.70 28.49 -35.56
N LYS A 4 -29.46 28.16 -36.83
CA LYS A 4 -28.87 26.87 -37.23
C LYS A 4 -27.46 26.67 -36.63
N PHE A 5 -26.65 27.73 -36.57
CA PHE A 5 -25.33 27.70 -35.94
C PHE A 5 -25.42 27.50 -34.43
N GLN A 6 -26.39 28.14 -33.76
CA GLN A 6 -26.65 27.94 -32.34
C GLN A 6 -27.10 26.51 -32.02
N HIS A 7 -27.94 25.91 -32.86
CA HIS A 7 -28.37 24.52 -32.69
C HIS A 7 -27.19 23.55 -32.89
N PHE A 8 -26.34 23.83 -33.88
CA PHE A 8 -25.14 23.02 -34.12
C PHE A 8 -24.16 23.09 -32.94
N ALA A 9 -23.93 24.29 -32.40
CA ALA A 9 -23.10 24.48 -31.21
C ALA A 9 -23.69 23.77 -29.98
N LEU A 10 -25.01 23.85 -29.77
CA LEU A 10 -25.70 23.18 -28.67
C LEU A 10 -25.54 21.65 -28.75
N VAL A 11 -25.70 21.08 -29.95
CA VAL A 11 -25.53 19.63 -30.17
C VAL A 11 -24.10 19.18 -29.86
N ILE A 12 -23.10 19.96 -30.28
CA ILE A 12 -21.69 19.66 -29.97
C ILE A 12 -21.45 19.69 -28.46
N ILE A 13 -21.97 20.70 -27.76
CA ILE A 13 -21.79 20.83 -26.31
C ILE A 13 -22.45 19.65 -25.59
N LEU A 14 -23.67 19.28 -25.97
CA LEU A 14 -24.38 18.13 -25.40
C LEU A 14 -23.63 16.81 -25.64
N ALA A 15 -23.06 16.62 -26.85
CA ALA A 15 -22.25 15.45 -27.16
C ALA A 15 -20.97 15.40 -26.31
N LEU A 16 -20.28 16.52 -26.15
CA LEU A 16 -19.05 16.59 -25.33
C LEU A 16 -19.33 16.30 -23.85
N VAL A 17 -20.42 16.84 -23.30
CA VAL A 17 -20.85 16.56 -21.92
C VAL A 17 -21.20 15.08 -21.74
N GLY A 18 -21.90 14.48 -22.71
CA GLY A 18 -22.22 13.06 -22.69
C GLY A 18 -20.97 12.16 -22.73
N ILE A 19 -19.96 12.52 -23.52
CA ILE A 19 -18.70 11.77 -23.60
C ILE A 19 -17.92 11.91 -22.28
N ALA A 20 -17.79 13.12 -21.74
CA ALA A 20 -17.09 13.36 -20.48
C ALA A 20 -17.75 12.62 -19.29
N GLY A 21 -19.09 12.57 -19.26
CA GLY A 21 -19.82 11.81 -18.25
C GLY A 21 -19.57 10.30 -18.33
N ASN A 22 -19.57 9.72 -19.54
CA ASN A 22 -19.26 8.30 -19.72
C ASN A 22 -17.81 7.95 -19.35
N VAL A 23 -16.86 8.82 -19.68
CA VAL A 23 -15.44 8.62 -19.30
C VAL A 23 -15.24 8.73 -17.79
N ALA A 24 -15.91 9.67 -17.11
CA ALA A 24 -15.84 9.81 -15.66
C ALA A 24 -16.54 8.67 -14.91
N ALA A 25 -17.58 8.07 -15.50
CA ALA A 25 -18.28 6.92 -14.97
C ALA A 25 -17.59 5.58 -15.31
N GLN A 26 -16.56 5.59 -16.16
CA GLN A 26 -15.80 4.40 -16.48
C GLN A 26 -14.88 4.05 -15.30
N GLU A 27 -15.35 3.13 -14.47
CA GLU A 27 -14.52 2.53 -13.43
C GLU A 27 -13.24 1.97 -14.05
N SER A 28 -12.10 2.20 -13.40
CA SER A 28 -10.84 1.62 -13.86
C SER A 28 -10.93 0.11 -13.73
N VAL A 29 -11.17 -0.57 -14.84
CA VAL A 29 -11.05 -2.03 -14.90
C VAL A 29 -9.58 -2.35 -14.70
N ALA A 30 -9.22 -2.73 -13.47
CA ALA A 30 -7.92 -3.31 -13.18
C ALA A 30 -7.82 -4.58 -14.04
N VAL A 31 -7.02 -4.52 -15.09
CA VAL A 31 -6.69 -5.71 -15.89
C VAL A 31 -5.96 -6.65 -14.94
N PRO A 32 -6.53 -7.83 -14.60
CA PRO A 32 -5.85 -8.77 -13.71
C PRO A 32 -4.51 -9.10 -14.34
N ASN A 33 -3.41 -8.84 -13.65
CA ASN A 33 -2.09 -9.22 -14.15
C ASN A 33 -2.02 -10.76 -14.06
N PRO A 34 -2.05 -11.49 -15.19
CA PRO A 34 -2.14 -12.95 -15.16
C PRO A 34 -0.87 -13.62 -14.61
N TYR A 35 0.14 -12.83 -14.26
CA TYR A 35 1.43 -13.27 -13.77
C TYR A 35 1.68 -12.97 -12.28
N GLU A 36 0.73 -12.36 -11.56
CA GLU A 36 0.88 -12.20 -10.11
C GLU A 36 0.44 -13.48 -9.38
N PRO A 37 1.34 -14.14 -8.63
CA PRO A 37 0.97 -15.30 -7.84
C PRO A 37 0.09 -14.87 -6.66
N GLU A 38 -0.84 -15.73 -6.24
CA GLU A 38 -1.70 -15.52 -5.06
C GLU A 38 -0.88 -15.26 -3.78
N ALA A 39 0.28 -15.91 -3.66
CA ALA A 39 1.23 -15.70 -2.59
C ALA A 39 2.68 -15.90 -3.06
N VAL A 40 3.59 -15.11 -2.50
CA VAL A 40 5.03 -15.31 -2.65
C VAL A 40 5.57 -15.95 -1.38
N PRO A 41 6.11 -17.19 -1.43
CA PRO A 41 6.63 -17.85 -0.26
C PRO A 41 7.85 -17.09 0.28
N VAL A 42 7.93 -16.94 1.61
CA VAL A 42 9.10 -16.36 2.27
C VAL A 42 10.23 -17.40 2.30
N HIS A 43 11.46 -16.96 2.04
CA HIS A 43 12.63 -17.82 2.16
C HIS A 43 12.74 -18.40 3.58
N PRO A 44 12.92 -19.73 3.75
CA PRO A 44 12.83 -20.38 5.06
C PRO A 44 13.81 -19.80 6.08
N THR A 45 15.06 -19.54 5.69
CA THR A 45 16.05 -18.91 6.58
C THR A 45 15.65 -17.51 7.06
N LEU A 46 14.93 -16.73 6.25
CA LEU A 46 14.45 -15.41 6.66
C LEU A 46 13.27 -15.55 7.63
N LEU A 47 12.39 -16.52 7.38
CA LEU A 47 11.29 -16.83 8.28
C LEU A 47 11.78 -17.27 9.65
N ASP A 48 12.80 -18.12 9.71
CA ASP A 48 13.39 -18.59 10.97
C ASP A 48 14.02 -17.43 11.74
N LYS A 49 14.83 -16.60 11.07
CA LYS A 49 15.40 -15.37 11.67
C LYS A 49 14.32 -14.42 12.18
N TYR A 50 13.22 -14.28 11.46
CA TYR A 50 12.10 -13.45 11.90
C TYR A 50 11.46 -14.02 13.17
N LYS A 51 11.22 -15.33 13.23
CA LYS A 51 10.61 -16.00 14.39
C LYS A 51 11.48 -15.89 15.65
N GLU A 52 12.80 -15.92 15.53
CA GLU A 52 13.75 -15.77 16.66
C GLU A 52 13.62 -14.44 17.41
N PHE A 53 13.04 -13.40 16.79
CA PHE A 53 12.78 -12.12 17.45
C PHE A 53 11.57 -12.14 18.41
N PHE A 54 10.76 -13.19 18.36
CA PHE A 54 9.53 -13.31 19.15
C PHE A 54 9.60 -14.46 20.16
N PRO A 55 8.92 -14.34 21.31
CA PRO A 55 8.17 -13.17 21.77
C PRO A 55 9.09 -12.02 22.23
N PRO A 56 8.56 -10.79 22.37
CA PRO A 56 9.28 -9.69 22.99
C PRO A 56 9.75 -10.05 24.41
N ALA A 57 10.97 -9.64 24.77
CA ALA A 57 11.56 -9.99 26.06
C ALA A 57 12.60 -8.96 26.52
N VAL A 58 12.79 -8.84 27.84
CA VAL A 58 13.92 -8.12 28.45
C VAL A 58 15.02 -9.13 28.77
N LEU A 59 16.20 -8.95 28.19
CA LEU A 59 17.31 -9.88 28.24
C LEU A 59 18.43 -9.28 29.11
N LYS A 60 18.91 -10.03 30.10
CA LYS A 60 20.17 -9.70 30.80
C LYS A 60 21.34 -10.11 29.90
N VAL A 61 22.12 -9.13 29.44
CA VAL A 61 23.27 -9.36 28.54
C VAL A 61 24.54 -9.61 29.35
N THR A 62 24.76 -8.80 30.37
CA THR A 62 25.85 -8.93 31.35
C THR A 62 25.41 -8.29 32.66
N ASP A 63 26.24 -8.36 33.70
CA ASP A 63 25.98 -7.67 34.96
C ASP A 63 25.80 -6.16 34.74
N GLY A 64 24.70 -5.62 35.25
CA GLY A 64 24.31 -4.22 35.08
C GLY A 64 23.81 -3.82 33.69
N VAL A 65 23.70 -4.73 32.71
CA VAL A 65 23.26 -4.40 31.33
C VAL A 65 22.09 -5.26 30.87
N TRP A 66 21.01 -4.58 30.51
CA TRP A 66 19.75 -5.19 30.09
C TRP A 66 19.28 -4.61 28.76
N VAL A 67 18.68 -5.43 27.91
CA VAL A 67 18.18 -5.04 26.59
C VAL A 67 16.73 -5.48 26.43
N ALA A 68 15.82 -4.56 26.10
CA ALA A 68 14.47 -4.94 25.70
C ALA A 68 14.45 -5.19 24.19
N ARG A 69 14.18 -6.44 23.79
CA ARG A 69 14.16 -6.88 22.38
C ARG A 69 12.74 -7.26 21.96
N GLY A 70 12.38 -6.92 20.72
CA GLY A 70 11.11 -7.35 20.10
C GLY A 70 9.90 -6.47 20.44
N TYR A 71 10.05 -5.43 21.28
CA TYR A 71 9.00 -4.44 21.54
C TYR A 71 8.90 -3.38 20.44
N ASN A 72 9.97 -3.15 19.69
CA ASN A 72 10.03 -2.26 18.53
C ASN A 72 11.15 -2.73 17.57
N ARG A 73 11.35 -2.04 16.45
CA ARG A 73 12.48 -2.25 15.53
C ARG A 73 13.83 -2.03 16.23
N ASP A 74 13.89 -1.05 17.12
CA ASP A 74 15.07 -0.72 17.90
C ASP A 74 15.03 -1.42 19.27
N ASN A 75 16.20 -1.68 19.86
CA ASN A 75 16.32 -2.37 21.15
C ASN A 75 16.87 -1.41 22.22
N PRO A 76 16.02 -0.80 23.06
CA PRO A 76 16.49 0.08 24.13
C PRO A 76 17.33 -0.71 25.15
N VAL A 77 18.36 -0.04 25.68
CA VAL A 77 19.35 -0.62 26.60
C VAL A 77 19.29 0.13 27.93
N LEU A 78 19.23 -0.63 29.03
CA LEU A 78 19.41 -0.12 30.39
C LEU A 78 20.80 -0.51 30.88
N ILE A 79 21.56 0.48 31.36
CA ILE A 79 22.86 0.31 31.99
C ILE A 79 22.77 0.89 33.40
N GLU A 80 23.03 0.05 34.41
CA GLU A 80 23.09 0.46 35.81
C GLU A 80 24.34 1.32 36.04
N GLY A 81 24.17 2.42 36.78
CA GLY A 81 25.23 3.39 37.11
C GLY A 81 25.42 3.55 38.61
#